data_AF-A0A497QP50-F1
#
_entry.id   AF-A0A497QP50-F1
#
_cell.length_a   1.000
_cell.length_b   1.000
_cell.length_c   1.000
_cell.angle_alpha   90.00
_cell.angle_beta   90.00
_cell.angle_gamma   90.00
#
_symmetry.space_group_name_H-M   'P 1'
#
loop_
_entity.id
_entity.type
_entity.pdbx_description
1 polymer ?
#
loop_
_entity_poly.entity_id
_entity_poly.type
_entity_poly.pdbx_seq_one_letter_code
_entity_poly.pdbx_strand_id
1 'polypeptide(L)'
;MNRLEKSSENIIQSIIFSVFEREGPIPICCIPAEIPEEQQLLIAMKSISLLMGEQVYQDGQEISSIKYFGILPFPDMEITGLTYFFLISDESARGKAKAATISLLVKNYNASVLYEQMKDLSIFMGDCANNITKRSNREEIRENILKLYETIDGFLNHVKIPLRKERNIKILFTGLDASGKTSFLRAIKQKYSELTGIKPTRGVERHEEVILGQNLMEWDVGGQMKYRTAFLKQADLYLYDTNLLFFLVDMRDLERFPEMFDFFTKIIRILESFNQYPPVIVNLHKIDPDIEKDPSILDNINQIKSKLAKIAHKFQVKFCKTSIFNPYSLIKSFSAGIGSISPNRDILRGQLKWLANQSDAEAILLLNNSSIIISDYSINEVTKLVSEISAPHFQNLYRTFSDFKLLKKKKAIWQMDKEMIIFIRIDLLEESLYLMALIKSNPKIVEKMDNLVSEFVNRILPLVKSFL
;
A
#
# COMPACT_ATOMS: atom_id res chain seq x y z
N MET A 1 30.02 -16.30 -22.31
CA MET A 1 29.74 -15.26 -23.31
C MET A 1 29.18 -14.06 -22.56
N ASN A 2 29.93 -12.96 -22.59
CA ASN A 2 29.96 -11.85 -21.62
C ASN A 2 28.60 -11.20 -21.30
N ARG A 3 28.29 -11.04 -20.01
CA ARG A 3 27.23 -10.16 -19.45
C ARG A 3 27.66 -9.55 -18.11
N LEU A 4 28.87 -8.99 -18.04
CA LEU A 4 29.35 -8.29 -16.83
C LEU A 4 30.06 -6.96 -17.12
N GLU A 5 29.77 -6.34 -18.26
CA GLU A 5 30.18 -4.96 -18.53
C GLU A 5 28.98 -4.20 -19.09
N LYS A 6 28.20 -3.60 -18.18
CA LYS A 6 27.50 -2.35 -18.48
C LYS A 6 27.93 -1.35 -17.42
N SER A 7 28.55 -0.30 -17.95
CA SER A 7 28.98 0.94 -17.31
C SER A 7 28.02 1.45 -16.23
N SER A 8 28.58 2.17 -15.27
CA SER A 8 27.90 3.12 -14.37
C SER A 8 26.99 4.08 -15.16
N GLU A 9 25.81 3.62 -15.56
CA GLU A 9 24.72 4.48 -16.04
C GLU A 9 24.20 5.23 -14.81
N ASN A 10 24.17 6.56 -14.89
CA ASN A 10 23.63 7.42 -13.84
C ASN A 10 22.18 7.00 -13.54
N ILE A 11 21.91 6.46 -12.34
CA ILE A 11 20.61 5.88 -11.99
C ILE A 11 19.54 6.98 -11.91
N ILE A 12 19.95 8.13 -11.39
CA ILE A 12 19.12 9.32 -11.23
C ILE A 12 19.07 10.07 -12.56
N GLN A 13 17.86 10.30 -13.07
CA GLN A 13 17.68 11.17 -14.22
C GLN A 13 17.66 12.64 -13.79
N SER A 14 16.82 13.00 -12.82
CA SER A 14 16.74 14.37 -12.29
C SER A 14 16.06 14.43 -10.93
N ILE A 15 16.34 15.45 -10.15
CA ILE A 15 15.55 15.89 -9.00
C ILE A 15 14.89 17.21 -9.36
N ILE A 16 13.56 17.25 -9.30
CA ILE A 16 12.77 18.47 -9.54
C ILE A 16 12.19 18.97 -8.23
N PHE A 17 12.46 20.23 -7.89
CA PHE A 17 11.77 20.95 -6.84
C PHE A 17 10.68 21.84 -7.44
N SER A 18 9.45 21.70 -6.97
CA SER A 18 8.27 22.43 -7.46
C SER A 18 7.49 23.07 -6.31
N VAL A 19 6.85 24.21 -6.58
CA VAL A 19 6.06 24.96 -5.61
C VAL A 19 4.72 25.36 -6.23
N PHE A 20 3.66 25.36 -5.42
CA PHE A 20 2.37 25.92 -5.79
C PHE A 20 2.38 27.44 -5.59
N GLU A 21 2.38 28.19 -6.69
CA GLU A 21 2.28 29.65 -6.70
C GLU A 21 0.87 30.10 -7.14
N ARG A 22 0.66 31.43 -7.25
CA ARG A 22 -0.65 32.00 -7.61
C ARG A 22 -1.20 31.51 -8.95
N GLU A 23 -0.33 31.30 -9.92
CA GLU A 23 -0.69 30.85 -11.27
C GLU A 23 -0.77 29.32 -11.37
N GLY A 24 -0.43 28.61 -10.29
CA GLY A 24 -0.47 27.16 -10.20
C GLY A 24 0.88 26.54 -9.81
N PRO A 25 0.98 25.20 -9.93
CA PRO A 25 2.21 24.46 -9.72
C PRO A 25 3.29 24.86 -10.74
N ILE A 26 4.47 25.25 -10.25
CA ILE A 26 5.63 25.57 -11.12
C ILE A 26 6.89 24.83 -10.66
N PRO A 27 7.73 24.35 -11.60
CA PRO A 27 9.06 23.87 -11.28
C PRO A 27 9.98 25.06 -10.98
N ILE A 28 10.72 24.99 -9.87
CA ILE A 28 11.67 26.02 -9.45
C ILE A 28 13.12 25.61 -9.76
N CYS A 29 13.42 24.32 -9.65
CA CYS A 29 14.77 23.79 -9.84
C CYS A 29 14.71 22.36 -10.40
N CYS A 30 15.62 22.02 -11.31
CA CYS A 30 15.82 20.69 -11.88
C CYS A 30 17.32 20.37 -11.93
N ILE A 31 17.75 19.28 -11.29
CA ILE A 31 19.16 18.87 -11.19
C ILE A 31 19.32 17.35 -11.40
N PRO A 32 20.13 16.90 -12.37
CA PRO A 32 20.65 17.68 -13.49
C PRO A 32 19.51 18.20 -14.39
N ALA A 33 19.78 19.25 -15.17
CA ALA A 33 18.78 19.87 -16.05
C ALA A 33 18.58 19.07 -17.36
N GLU A 34 18.23 17.79 -17.23
CA GLU A 34 18.08 16.85 -18.35
C GLU A 34 16.65 16.80 -18.91
N ILE A 35 15.67 17.26 -18.14
CA ILE A 35 14.25 17.22 -18.50
C ILE A 35 13.83 18.56 -19.11
N PRO A 36 13.20 18.60 -20.30
CA PRO A 36 12.69 19.82 -20.92
C PRO A 36 11.70 20.57 -20.02
N GLU A 37 11.68 21.91 -20.07
CA GLU A 37 10.83 22.75 -19.21
C GLU A 37 9.33 22.38 -19.27
N GLU A 38 8.81 22.05 -20.45
CA GLU A 38 7.42 21.60 -20.63
C GLU A 38 7.13 20.32 -19.82
N GLN A 39 8.07 19.37 -19.83
CA GLN A 39 7.96 18.14 -19.06
C GLN A 39 8.12 18.40 -17.55
N GLN A 40 9.00 19.33 -17.15
CA GLN A 40 9.11 19.75 -15.75
C GLN A 40 7.80 20.34 -15.23
N LEU A 41 7.10 21.16 -16.04
CA LEU A 41 5.81 21.73 -15.69
C LEU A 41 4.73 20.65 -15.53
N LEU A 42 4.67 19.69 -16.45
CA LEU A 42 3.76 18.54 -16.35
C LEU A 42 4.01 17.72 -15.08
N ILE A 43 5.29 17.49 -14.73
CA ILE A 43 5.67 16.80 -13.48
C ILE A 43 5.21 17.60 -12.27
N ALA A 44 5.51 18.90 -12.23
CA ALA A 44 5.12 19.81 -11.14
C ALA A 44 3.60 19.84 -10.95
N MET A 45 2.84 19.97 -12.03
CA MET A 45 1.38 19.95 -11.98
C MET A 45 0.85 18.65 -11.42
N LYS A 46 1.32 17.50 -11.93
CA LYS A 46 0.83 16.19 -11.50
C LYS A 46 1.24 15.87 -10.06
N SER A 47 2.49 16.12 -9.69
CA SER A 47 3.01 15.84 -8.35
C SER A 47 2.26 16.65 -7.29
N ILE A 48 2.11 17.96 -7.53
CA ILE A 48 1.48 18.86 -6.60
C ILE A 48 -0.04 18.61 -6.56
N SER A 49 -0.74 18.47 -7.68
CA SER A 49 -2.19 18.26 -7.68
C SER A 49 -2.64 16.91 -7.09
N LEU A 50 -1.87 15.83 -7.28
CA LEU A 50 -2.21 14.53 -6.69
C LEU A 50 -1.97 14.48 -5.19
N LEU A 51 -0.94 15.18 -4.73
CA LEU A 51 -0.55 15.19 -3.33
C LEU A 51 -1.38 16.23 -2.57
N MET A 52 -1.56 17.45 -3.11
CA MET A 52 -2.46 18.47 -2.56
C MET A 52 -3.92 17.97 -2.50
N GLY A 53 -4.27 17.28 -1.42
CA GLY A 53 -5.66 17.06 -1.03
C GLY A 53 -6.30 18.37 -0.58
N GLU A 54 -7.64 18.44 -0.60
CA GLU A 54 -8.39 19.63 -0.16
C GLU A 54 -8.11 20.04 1.30
N GLN A 55 -7.55 19.14 2.11
CA GLN A 55 -7.29 19.32 3.54
C GLN A 55 -6.02 20.06 3.90
N VAL A 56 -5.07 20.20 2.97
CA VAL A 56 -3.78 20.83 3.26
C VAL A 56 -3.94 22.25 3.84
N TYR A 57 -5.08 22.89 3.59
CA TYR A 57 -5.39 24.25 4.06
C TYR A 57 -6.64 24.40 4.95
N GLN A 58 -7.41 23.32 5.18
CA GLN A 58 -8.73 23.41 5.81
C GLN A 58 -8.74 22.97 7.28
N ASP A 59 -7.90 22.01 7.66
CA ASP A 59 -7.79 21.59 9.05
C ASP A 59 -6.58 22.30 9.66
N GLY A 60 -6.81 23.17 10.65
CA GLY A 60 -5.77 23.89 11.40
C GLY A 60 -4.83 23.00 12.23
N GLN A 61 -4.50 21.81 11.73
CA GLN A 61 -3.39 20.99 12.20
C GLN A 61 -2.08 21.74 11.97
N GLU A 62 -1.14 21.58 12.88
CA GLU A 62 0.16 22.23 12.80
C GLU A 62 0.80 21.97 11.42
N ILE A 63 1.17 23.07 10.75
CA ILE A 63 1.85 23.10 9.42
C ILE A 63 3.09 22.18 9.39
N SER A 64 3.64 21.84 10.56
CA SER A 64 4.78 20.94 10.77
C SER A 64 4.50 19.44 10.52
N SER A 65 3.24 19.01 10.43
CA SER A 65 2.86 17.59 10.51
C SER A 65 2.53 16.89 9.18
N ILE A 66 2.39 17.63 8.08
CA ILE A 66 2.02 17.05 6.78
C ILE A 66 3.29 16.71 5.99
N LYS A 67 3.83 15.51 6.21
CA LYS A 67 4.92 14.90 5.43
C LYS A 67 4.43 13.56 4.91
N TYR A 68 4.19 13.47 3.61
CA TYR A 68 3.93 12.20 2.93
C TYR A 68 4.63 12.19 1.58
N PHE A 69 4.95 10.99 1.11
CA PHE A 69 5.61 10.76 -0.16
C PHE A 69 4.89 9.65 -0.91
N GLY A 70 5.18 9.50 -2.19
CA GLY A 70 4.72 8.36 -2.97
C GLY A 70 5.47 8.23 -4.30
N ILE A 71 5.21 7.14 -5.00
CA ILE A 71 5.90 6.81 -6.25
C ILE A 71 4.95 7.04 -7.42
N LEU A 72 5.20 8.10 -8.17
CA LEU A 72 4.37 8.59 -9.25
C LEU A 72 4.96 8.19 -10.61
N PRO A 73 4.23 7.44 -11.44
CA PRO A 73 4.65 7.15 -12.79
C PRO A 73 4.29 8.32 -13.72
N PHE A 74 5.18 8.60 -14.68
CA PHE A 74 5.00 9.54 -15.78
C PHE A 74 5.15 8.78 -17.11
N PRO A 75 4.08 8.06 -17.54
CA PRO A 75 4.16 7.14 -18.68
C PRO A 75 4.61 7.81 -19.97
N ASP A 76 4.12 9.01 -20.25
CA ASP A 76 4.41 9.77 -21.46
C ASP A 76 5.89 10.17 -21.59
N MET A 77 6.64 10.11 -20.48
CA MET A 77 8.06 10.45 -20.42
C MET A 77 8.96 9.22 -20.21
N GLU A 78 8.37 8.04 -19.98
CA GLU A 78 9.07 6.82 -19.54
C GLU A 78 9.87 6.99 -18.23
N ILE A 79 9.34 7.81 -17.31
CA ILE A 79 9.97 8.15 -16.04
C ILE A 79 9.07 7.73 -14.88
N THR A 80 9.68 7.31 -13.78
CA THR A 80 9.00 7.13 -12.49
C THR A 80 9.69 7.99 -11.43
N GLY A 81 8.91 8.61 -10.55
CA GLY A 81 9.40 9.55 -9.55
C GLY A 81 9.01 9.17 -8.13
N LEU A 82 9.96 9.17 -7.20
CA LEU A 82 9.65 9.27 -5.77
C LEU A 82 9.44 10.74 -5.45
N THR A 83 8.22 11.11 -5.08
CA THR A 83 7.84 12.48 -4.80
C THR A 83 7.56 12.65 -3.32
N TYR A 84 8.24 13.60 -2.69
CA TYR A 84 8.07 14.01 -1.31
C TYR A 84 7.32 15.34 -1.24
N PHE A 85 6.19 15.37 -0.52
CA PHE A 85 5.35 16.56 -0.33
C PHE A 85 5.58 17.18 1.04
N PHE A 86 5.61 18.51 1.08
CA PHE A 86 5.69 19.28 2.31
C PHE A 86 5.10 20.69 2.16
N LEU A 87 4.87 21.34 3.30
CA LEU A 87 4.41 22.71 3.38
C LEU A 87 5.56 23.65 3.75
N ILE A 88 5.68 24.76 3.03
CA ILE A 88 6.59 25.86 3.36
C ILE A 88 5.78 26.97 4.03
N SER A 89 6.05 27.26 5.30
CA SER A 89 5.34 28.29 6.06
C SER A 89 5.42 29.66 5.37
N ASP A 90 4.28 30.25 5.06
CA ASP A 90 4.15 31.54 4.40
C ASP A 90 2.88 32.28 4.82
N GLU A 91 3.01 33.27 5.70
CA GLU A 91 1.89 34.08 6.20
C GLU A 91 1.08 34.82 5.12
N SER A 92 1.67 35.04 3.94
CA SER A 92 1.00 35.71 2.82
C SER A 92 0.26 34.74 1.88
N ALA A 93 0.43 33.43 2.08
CA ALA A 93 -0.23 32.39 1.30
C ALA A 93 -1.56 31.96 1.95
N ARG A 94 -2.48 31.41 1.12
CA ARG A 94 -3.73 30.82 1.61
C ARG A 94 -3.41 29.68 2.58
N GLY A 95 -4.01 29.70 3.77
CA GLY A 95 -3.72 28.73 4.83
C GLY A 95 -2.32 28.88 5.46
N LYS A 96 -1.67 30.04 5.29
CA LYS A 96 -0.36 30.38 5.86
C LYS A 96 0.80 29.47 5.44
N ALA A 97 0.68 28.76 4.32
CA ALA A 97 1.74 27.92 3.77
C ALA A 97 1.66 27.77 2.24
N LYS A 98 2.79 27.50 1.60
CA LYS A 98 2.88 27.09 0.19
C LYS A 98 3.12 25.59 0.10
N ALA A 99 2.38 24.92 -0.77
CA ALA A 99 2.60 23.51 -1.06
C ALA A 99 3.85 23.35 -1.93
N ALA A 100 4.72 22.41 -1.59
CA ALA A 100 5.95 22.14 -2.32
C ALA A 100 6.20 20.64 -2.46
N THR A 101 6.94 20.27 -3.51
CA THR A 101 7.36 18.89 -3.74
C THR A 101 8.82 18.83 -4.16
N ILE A 102 9.51 17.78 -3.72
CA ILE A 102 10.78 17.32 -4.30
C ILE A 102 10.47 16.00 -5.00
N SER A 103 10.81 15.86 -6.28
CA SER A 103 10.60 14.64 -7.07
C SER A 103 11.92 14.09 -7.56
N LEU A 104 12.35 12.95 -7.03
CA LEU A 104 13.50 12.18 -7.49
C LEU A 104 13.06 11.27 -8.64
N LEU A 105 13.58 11.50 -9.83
CA LEU A 105 13.14 10.88 -11.07
C LEU A 105 14.18 9.91 -11.60
N VAL A 106 13.72 8.73 -12.00
CA VAL A 106 14.53 7.70 -12.67
C VAL A 106 13.81 7.21 -13.91
N LYS A 107 14.55 6.68 -14.88
CA LYS A 107 13.95 5.97 -16.01
C LYS A 107 13.17 4.74 -15.52
N ASN A 108 12.09 4.39 -16.21
CA ASN A 108 11.22 3.28 -15.80
C ASN A 108 11.96 1.95 -15.59
N TYR A 109 13.01 1.66 -16.35
CA TYR A 109 13.81 0.44 -16.17
C TYR A 109 14.64 0.41 -14.87
N ASN A 110 14.81 1.57 -14.22
CA ASN A 110 15.46 1.73 -12.91
C ASN A 110 14.45 1.95 -11.77
N ALA A 111 13.14 1.91 -12.04
CA ALA A 111 12.11 2.25 -11.06
C ALA A 111 12.16 1.36 -9.80
N SER A 112 12.66 0.12 -9.89
CA SER A 112 12.81 -0.80 -8.75
C SER A 112 13.61 -0.16 -7.59
N VAL A 113 14.62 0.65 -7.92
CA VAL A 113 15.47 1.38 -6.96
C VAL A 113 14.62 2.23 -6.01
N LEU A 114 13.62 2.93 -6.56
CA LEU A 114 12.77 3.84 -5.77
C LEU A 114 11.94 3.08 -4.74
N TYR A 115 11.50 1.87 -5.07
CA TYR A 115 10.71 1.02 -4.18
C TYR A 115 11.58 0.34 -3.12
N GLU A 116 12.75 -0.16 -3.51
CA GLU A 116 13.68 -0.86 -2.61
C GLU A 116 14.31 0.10 -1.59
N GLN A 117 14.66 1.31 -2.02
CA GLN A 117 15.34 2.31 -1.19
C GLN A 117 14.39 3.42 -0.70
N MET A 118 13.07 3.22 -0.84
CA MET A 118 12.05 4.24 -0.58
C MET A 118 12.22 4.92 0.79
N LYS A 119 12.51 4.13 1.82
CA LYS A 119 12.65 4.62 3.19
C LYS A 119 13.83 5.58 3.32
N ASP A 120 15.02 5.16 2.92
CA ASP A 120 16.23 5.99 3.03
C ASP A 120 16.15 7.22 2.12
N LEU A 121 15.67 7.05 0.88
CA LEU A 121 15.44 8.16 -0.05
C LEU A 121 14.45 9.18 0.52
N SER A 122 13.35 8.73 1.14
CA SER A 122 12.36 9.63 1.76
C SER A 122 12.94 10.43 2.94
N ILE A 123 13.89 9.86 3.68
CA ILE A 123 14.60 10.54 4.77
C ILE A 123 15.48 11.65 4.20
N PHE A 124 16.30 11.34 3.18
CA PHE A 124 17.15 12.34 2.53
C PHE A 124 16.34 13.51 1.95
N MET A 125 15.22 13.20 1.29
CA MET A 125 14.31 14.21 0.76
C MET A 125 13.64 15.04 1.87
N GLY A 126 13.30 14.40 3.00
CA GLY A 126 12.74 15.07 4.17
C GLY A 126 13.73 16.01 4.86
N ASP A 127 15.01 15.63 4.94
CA ASP A 127 16.08 16.47 5.47
C ASP A 127 16.33 17.68 4.56
N CYS A 128 16.36 17.47 3.24
CA CYS A 128 16.43 18.56 2.27
C CYS A 128 15.23 19.52 2.40
N ALA A 129 14.00 18.98 2.52
CA ALA A 129 12.79 19.78 2.69
C ALA A 129 12.83 20.66 3.96
N ASN A 130 13.39 20.16 5.07
CA ASN A 130 13.53 20.95 6.30
C ASN A 130 14.48 22.16 6.13
N ASN A 131 15.40 22.12 5.18
CA ASN A 131 16.33 23.22 4.88
C ASN A 131 15.74 24.27 3.93
N ILE A 132 14.59 23.99 3.31
CA ILE A 132 13.91 24.92 2.39
C ILE A 132 12.86 25.71 3.17
N THR A 133 13.05 27.02 3.27
CA THR A 133 12.12 27.93 3.98
C THR A 133 11.59 29.02 3.05
N LYS A 134 10.58 29.79 3.47
CA LYS A 134 10.08 30.95 2.69
C LYS A 134 11.18 31.96 2.35
N ARG A 135 12.21 32.08 3.19
CA ARG A 135 13.32 33.03 2.97
C ARG A 135 14.34 32.53 1.95
N SER A 136 14.28 31.24 1.61
CA SER A 136 15.24 30.64 0.69
C SER A 136 15.07 31.23 -0.71
N ASN A 137 16.15 31.82 -1.21
CA ASN A 137 16.21 32.31 -2.59
C ASN A 137 16.46 31.15 -3.58
N ARG A 138 16.38 31.43 -4.88
CA ARG A 138 16.55 30.39 -5.92
C ARG A 138 17.92 29.71 -5.87
N GLU A 139 18.99 30.43 -5.55
CA GLU A 139 20.34 29.86 -5.45
C GLU A 139 20.47 28.93 -4.24
N GLU A 140 19.97 29.32 -3.07
CA GLU A 140 19.95 28.47 -1.88
C GLU A 140 19.15 27.18 -2.09
N ILE A 141 18.00 27.28 -2.78
CA ILE A 141 17.19 26.11 -3.16
C ILE A 141 18.00 25.21 -4.09
N ARG A 142 18.66 25.79 -5.10
CA ARG A 142 19.48 25.05 -6.06
C ARG A 142 20.63 24.32 -5.35
N GLU A 143 21.32 24.98 -4.41
CA GLU A 143 22.38 24.35 -3.61
C GLU A 143 21.85 23.19 -2.75
N ASN A 144 20.69 23.35 -2.11
CA ASN A 144 20.09 22.29 -1.30
C ASN A 144 19.70 21.07 -2.15
N ILE A 145 19.14 21.28 -3.35
CA ILE A 145 18.80 20.20 -4.27
C ILE A 145 20.06 19.55 -4.86
N LEU A 146 21.13 20.32 -5.10
CA LEU A 146 22.41 19.75 -5.54
C LEU A 146 23.04 18.86 -4.48
N LYS A 147 23.07 19.31 -3.22
CA LYS A 147 23.53 18.50 -2.08
C LYS A 147 22.71 17.22 -1.93
N LEU A 148 21.39 17.31 -2.11
CA LEU A 148 20.52 16.14 -2.11
C LEU A 148 20.87 15.17 -3.24
N TYR A 149 21.07 15.68 -4.45
CA TYR A 149 21.49 14.88 -5.60
C TYR A 149 22.80 14.13 -5.32
N GLU A 150 23.83 14.83 -4.85
CA GLU A 150 25.14 14.24 -4.51
C GLU A 150 25.03 13.19 -3.40
N THR A 151 24.20 13.44 -2.39
CA THR A 151 23.95 12.50 -1.28
C THR A 151 23.29 11.22 -1.79
N ILE A 152 22.25 11.34 -2.61
CA ILE A 152 21.52 10.19 -3.15
C ILE A 152 22.40 9.43 -4.15
N ASP A 153 23.12 10.12 -5.04
CA ASP A 153 24.01 9.49 -6.00
C ASP A 153 25.13 8.69 -5.30
N GLY A 154 25.77 9.31 -4.29
CA GLY A 154 26.75 8.64 -3.46
C GLY A 154 26.17 7.40 -2.75
N PHE A 155 24.97 7.52 -2.18
CA PHE A 155 24.28 6.40 -1.55
C PHE A 155 24.01 5.26 -2.54
N LEU A 156 23.40 5.56 -3.70
CA LEU A 156 23.04 4.54 -4.70
C LEU A 156 24.25 3.84 -5.31
N ASN A 157 25.40 4.53 -5.44
CA ASN A 157 26.65 3.92 -5.89
C ASN A 157 27.21 2.88 -4.91
N HIS A 158 26.87 2.96 -3.62
CA HIS A 158 27.28 1.97 -2.62
C HIS A 158 26.30 0.80 -2.46
N VAL A 159 25.04 0.98 -2.87
CA VAL A 159 24.05 -0.09 -2.83
C VAL A 159 24.28 -1.02 -4.02
N LYS A 160 24.51 -2.32 -3.77
CA LYS A 160 24.49 -3.34 -4.83
C LYS A 160 23.04 -3.58 -5.25
N ILE A 161 22.51 -2.70 -6.10
CA ILE A 161 21.14 -2.82 -6.58
C ILE A 161 21.13 -3.81 -7.74
N PRO A 162 20.45 -4.96 -7.62
CA PRO A 162 20.13 -5.73 -8.81
C PRO A 162 19.10 -4.92 -9.58
N LEU A 163 19.54 -4.19 -10.62
CA LEU A 163 18.65 -3.48 -11.53
C LEU A 163 17.71 -4.52 -12.18
N ARG A 164 16.52 -4.67 -11.62
CA ARG A 164 15.48 -5.58 -12.11
C ARG A 164 14.42 -4.74 -12.79
N LYS A 165 14.08 -5.14 -14.01
CA LYS A 165 13.06 -4.48 -14.83
C LYS A 165 11.66 -4.55 -14.19
N GLU A 166 11.42 -5.59 -13.38
CA GLU A 166 10.13 -5.87 -12.73
C GLU A 166 10.32 -6.01 -11.22
N ARG A 167 9.44 -5.35 -10.45
CA ARG A 167 9.40 -5.45 -9.00
C ARG A 167 8.77 -6.80 -8.63
N ASN A 168 9.55 -7.68 -8.01
CA ASN A 168 9.03 -8.93 -7.47
C ASN A 168 8.74 -8.75 -5.99
N ILE A 169 7.45 -8.67 -5.64
CA ILE A 169 7.03 -8.49 -4.25
C ILE A 169 7.00 -9.85 -3.57
N LYS A 170 7.95 -10.10 -2.67
CA LYS A 170 8.02 -11.33 -1.90
C LYS A 170 7.13 -11.26 -0.67
N ILE A 171 6.11 -12.10 -0.64
CA ILE A 171 5.20 -12.26 0.50
C ILE A 171 5.43 -13.64 1.12
N LEU A 172 5.74 -13.66 2.41
CA LEU A 172 6.08 -14.87 3.12
C LEU A 172 4.96 -15.29 4.08
N PHE A 173 4.50 -16.52 3.98
CA PHE A 173 3.52 -17.13 4.89
C PHE A 173 4.22 -18.13 5.80
N THR A 174 4.22 -17.85 7.11
CA THR A 174 4.90 -18.67 8.12
C THR A 174 4.01 -18.94 9.33
N GLY A 175 4.39 -19.92 10.13
CA GLY A 175 3.65 -20.41 11.29
C GLY A 175 3.83 -21.92 11.47
N LEU A 176 3.39 -22.45 12.60
CA LEU A 176 3.50 -23.90 12.88
C LEU A 176 2.69 -24.74 11.89
N ASP A 177 2.97 -26.04 11.82
CA ASP A 177 2.13 -26.98 11.08
C ASP A 177 0.68 -26.92 11.58
N ALA A 178 -0.26 -27.24 10.69
CA ALA A 178 -1.71 -27.16 10.94
C ALA A 178 -2.28 -25.76 11.28
N SER A 179 -1.46 -24.69 11.32
CA SER A 179 -1.95 -23.33 11.61
C SER A 179 -2.86 -22.72 10.53
N GLY A 180 -3.04 -23.40 9.39
CA GLY A 180 -3.98 -22.99 8.33
C GLY A 180 -3.38 -22.16 7.19
N LYS A 181 -2.06 -22.12 7.01
CA LYS A 181 -1.38 -21.29 5.97
C LYS A 181 -1.86 -21.55 4.55
N THR A 182 -1.76 -22.81 4.11
CA THR A 182 -2.21 -23.22 2.77
C THR A 182 -3.73 -23.05 2.60
N SER A 183 -4.50 -23.30 3.66
CA SER A 183 -5.96 -23.07 3.66
C SER A 183 -6.30 -21.59 3.51
N PHE A 184 -5.58 -20.70 4.21
CA PHE A 184 -5.71 -19.25 4.12
C PHE A 184 -5.48 -18.76 2.68
N LEU A 185 -4.37 -19.18 2.07
CA LEU A 185 -4.02 -18.84 0.68
C LEU A 185 -5.09 -19.32 -0.31
N ARG A 186 -5.50 -20.59 -0.22
CA ARG A 186 -6.53 -21.16 -1.11
C ARG A 186 -7.89 -20.46 -0.94
N ALA A 187 -8.27 -20.13 0.29
CA ALA A 187 -9.53 -19.47 0.57
C ALA A 187 -9.59 -18.02 0.04
N ILE A 188 -8.49 -17.26 0.10
CA ILE A 188 -8.43 -15.92 -0.50
C ILE A 188 -8.56 -15.98 -2.03
N LYS A 189 -7.97 -17.01 -2.65
CA LYS A 189 -8.09 -17.27 -4.09
C LYS A 189 -9.44 -17.89 -4.49
N GLN A 190 -10.39 -17.97 -3.55
CA GLN A 190 -11.72 -18.56 -3.74
C GLN A 190 -11.68 -20.02 -4.23
N LYS A 191 -10.58 -20.73 -3.98
CA LYS A 191 -10.38 -22.14 -4.33
C LYS A 191 -10.96 -23.06 -3.24
N TYR A 192 -12.25 -22.89 -2.95
CA TYR A 192 -12.92 -23.59 -1.84
C TYR A 192 -12.97 -25.11 -2.02
N SER A 193 -13.06 -25.59 -3.26
CA SER A 193 -13.00 -27.02 -3.61
C SER A 193 -11.67 -27.67 -3.20
N GLU A 194 -10.59 -26.88 -3.11
CA GLU A 194 -9.27 -27.34 -2.71
C GLU A 194 -9.02 -27.25 -1.20
N LEU A 195 -10.04 -26.87 -0.39
CA LEU A 195 -9.90 -26.76 1.06
C LEU A 195 -10.02 -28.11 1.79
N THR A 196 -10.66 -29.10 1.16
CA THR A 196 -10.77 -30.45 1.72
C THR A 196 -9.54 -31.29 1.36
N GLY A 197 -9.05 -32.08 2.32
CA GLY A 197 -7.93 -33.00 2.07
C GLY A 197 -6.57 -32.33 1.80
N ILE A 198 -6.37 -31.09 2.23
CA ILE A 198 -5.07 -30.40 2.13
C ILE A 198 -3.99 -31.25 2.83
N LYS A 199 -3.00 -31.70 2.06
CA LYS A 199 -1.83 -32.41 2.60
C LYS A 199 -0.86 -31.41 3.23
N PRO A 200 -0.11 -31.81 4.27
CA PRO A 200 0.93 -30.93 4.83
C PRO A 200 1.96 -30.50 3.78
N THR A 201 2.18 -29.19 3.68
CA THR A 201 3.17 -28.55 2.80
C THR A 201 4.58 -29.08 3.07
N ARG A 202 5.30 -29.42 2.01
CA ARG A 202 6.68 -29.94 2.11
C ARG A 202 7.67 -28.88 1.63
N GLY A 203 8.63 -28.53 2.47
CA GLY A 203 9.63 -27.51 2.12
C GLY A 203 9.01 -26.12 2.05
N VAL A 204 9.25 -25.41 0.95
CA VAL A 204 8.65 -24.09 0.67
C VAL A 204 7.99 -24.14 -0.70
N GLU A 205 6.67 -23.98 -0.73
CA GLU A 205 5.90 -23.88 -1.97
C GLU A 205 5.88 -22.42 -2.43
N ARG A 206 6.07 -22.19 -3.72
CA ARG A 206 6.12 -20.84 -4.33
C ARG A 206 5.01 -20.70 -5.34
N HIS A 207 4.28 -19.60 -5.25
CA HIS A 207 3.25 -19.24 -6.20
C HIS A 207 3.47 -17.82 -6.70
N GLU A 208 3.25 -17.62 -7.99
CA GLU A 208 3.26 -16.31 -8.61
C GLU A 208 1.81 -15.87 -8.84
N GLU A 209 1.48 -14.64 -8.48
CA GLU A 209 0.18 -14.03 -8.72
C GLU A 209 0.35 -12.58 -9.16
N VAL A 210 -0.46 -12.15 -10.12
CA VAL A 210 -0.50 -10.76 -10.56
C VAL A 210 -1.62 -10.04 -9.82
N ILE A 211 -1.27 -9.01 -9.04
CA ILE A 211 -2.23 -8.15 -8.35
C ILE A 211 -1.92 -6.70 -8.73
N LEU A 212 -2.91 -5.99 -9.27
CA LEU A 212 -2.77 -4.59 -9.68
C LEU A 212 -1.62 -4.34 -10.68
N GLY A 213 -1.42 -5.29 -11.59
CA GLY A 213 -0.34 -5.25 -12.59
C GLY A 213 1.07 -5.55 -12.05
N GLN A 214 1.20 -5.94 -10.77
CA GLN A 214 2.48 -6.28 -10.14
C GLN A 214 2.60 -7.77 -9.85
N ASN A 215 3.80 -8.33 -9.99
CA ASN A 215 4.09 -9.74 -9.71
C ASN A 215 4.36 -9.96 -8.22
N LEU A 216 3.52 -10.76 -7.58
CA LEU A 216 3.64 -11.17 -6.19
C LEU A 216 4.14 -12.61 -6.15
N MET A 217 5.21 -12.81 -5.39
CA MET A 217 5.81 -14.11 -5.11
C MET A 217 5.39 -14.54 -3.72
N GLU A 218 4.40 -15.41 -3.63
CA GLU A 218 3.91 -15.99 -2.39
C GLU A 218 4.72 -17.23 -2.01
N TRP A 219 5.28 -17.23 -0.81
CA TRP A 219 6.10 -18.32 -0.29
C TRP A 219 5.35 -18.96 0.90
N ASP A 220 4.79 -20.16 0.71
CA ASP A 220 4.14 -20.94 1.77
C ASP A 220 5.18 -21.89 2.41
N VAL A 221 5.57 -21.57 3.66
CA VAL A 221 6.59 -22.33 4.38
C VAL A 221 5.98 -23.52 5.10
N GLY A 222 6.50 -24.72 4.84
CA GLY A 222 6.12 -25.94 5.57
C GLY A 222 6.28 -25.78 7.08
N GLY A 223 5.18 -25.93 7.81
CA GLY A 223 5.13 -25.68 9.26
C GLY A 223 5.70 -26.80 10.14
N GLN A 224 5.99 -27.98 9.57
CA GLN A 224 6.51 -29.11 10.35
C GLN A 224 7.90 -28.78 10.88
N MET A 225 8.25 -29.30 12.06
CA MET A 225 9.53 -29.02 12.71
C MET A 225 10.73 -29.20 11.76
N LYS A 226 10.80 -30.30 11.01
CA LYS A 226 11.85 -30.56 10.01
C LYS A 226 12.01 -29.43 8.99
N TYR A 227 10.90 -28.94 8.43
CA TYR A 227 10.92 -27.89 7.40
C TYR A 227 11.19 -26.53 8.00
N ARG A 228 10.65 -26.20 9.18
CA ARG A 228 10.98 -24.97 9.91
C ARG A 228 12.46 -24.89 10.28
N THR A 229 13.05 -26.00 10.74
CA THR A 229 14.50 -26.04 11.03
C THR A 229 15.33 -25.83 9.77
N ALA A 230 14.96 -26.45 8.65
CA ALA A 230 15.66 -26.25 7.37
C ALA A 230 15.51 -24.81 6.85
N PHE A 231 14.30 -24.25 6.94
CA PHE A 231 13.99 -22.86 6.59
C PHE A 231 14.85 -21.87 7.39
N LEU A 232 14.95 -22.05 8.71
CA LEU A 232 15.79 -21.19 9.56
C LEU A 232 17.29 -21.37 9.28
N LYS A 233 17.76 -22.59 8.97
CA LYS A 233 19.15 -22.84 8.61
C LYS A 233 19.57 -22.19 7.28
N GLN A 234 18.63 -22.01 6.37
CA GLN A 234 18.83 -21.40 5.06
C GLN A 234 18.13 -20.04 4.98
N ALA A 235 18.10 -19.30 6.09
CA ALA A 235 17.34 -18.06 6.19
C ALA A 235 17.79 -16.99 5.19
N ASP A 236 19.07 -16.93 4.82
CA ASP A 236 19.57 -16.01 3.79
C ASP A 236 18.83 -16.21 2.45
N LEU A 237 18.43 -17.45 2.14
CA LEU A 237 17.67 -17.76 0.91
C LEU A 237 16.17 -17.47 1.06
N TYR A 238 15.60 -17.81 2.22
CA TYR A 238 14.14 -17.79 2.41
C TYR A 238 13.59 -16.53 3.07
N LEU A 239 14.34 -15.86 3.94
CA LEU A 239 13.90 -14.67 4.68
C LEU A 239 14.42 -13.35 4.09
N TYR A 240 15.60 -13.35 3.47
CA TYR A 240 16.15 -12.14 2.85
C TYR A 240 15.20 -11.57 1.77
N ASP A 241 15.12 -10.24 1.71
CA ASP A 241 14.27 -9.46 0.80
C ASP A 241 12.78 -9.80 0.92
N THR A 242 12.33 -10.18 2.12
CA THR A 242 10.88 -10.31 2.37
C THR A 242 10.27 -8.91 2.42
N ASN A 243 9.26 -8.64 1.58
CA ASN A 243 8.54 -7.36 1.59
C ASN A 243 7.39 -7.37 2.60
N LEU A 244 6.77 -8.53 2.84
CA LEU A 244 5.62 -8.68 3.73
C LEU A 244 5.64 -10.05 4.40
N LEU A 245 5.47 -10.08 5.73
CA LEU A 245 5.40 -11.32 6.51
C LEU A 245 3.99 -11.55 7.05
N PHE A 246 3.34 -12.62 6.60
CA PHE A 246 2.15 -13.17 7.26
C PHE A 246 2.56 -14.27 8.24
N PHE A 247 2.23 -14.10 9.51
CA PHE A 247 2.45 -15.10 10.56
C PHE A 247 1.12 -15.63 11.08
N LEU A 248 0.85 -16.92 10.88
CA LEU A 248 -0.40 -17.56 11.31
C LEU A 248 -0.22 -18.27 12.65
N VAL A 249 -1.07 -17.90 13.61
CA VAL A 249 -1.18 -18.49 14.94
C VAL A 249 -2.46 -19.31 15.00
N ASP A 250 -2.36 -20.60 15.33
CA ASP A 250 -3.53 -21.42 15.60
C ASP A 250 -4.09 -21.10 16.98
N MET A 251 -5.23 -20.42 17.06
CA MET A 251 -5.83 -20.03 18.34
C MET A 251 -6.46 -21.19 19.12
N ARG A 252 -6.54 -22.38 18.52
CA ARG A 252 -7.07 -23.59 19.17
C ARG A 252 -5.98 -24.48 19.76
N ASP A 253 -4.70 -24.23 19.45
CA ASP A 253 -3.57 -25.05 19.89
C ASP A 253 -2.75 -24.33 20.98
N LEU A 254 -3.37 -24.20 22.16
CA LEU A 254 -2.81 -23.46 23.29
C LEU A 254 -1.50 -24.08 23.80
N GLU A 255 -1.40 -25.42 23.74
CA GLU A 255 -0.23 -26.17 24.24
C GLU A 255 1.05 -25.82 23.46
N ARG A 256 0.92 -25.50 22.17
CA ARG A 256 2.05 -25.16 21.29
C ARG A 256 2.37 -23.67 21.23
N PHE A 257 1.71 -22.83 22.02
CA PHE A 257 2.06 -21.41 22.10
C PHE A 257 3.54 -21.16 22.43
N PRO A 258 4.19 -21.86 23.39
CA PRO A 258 5.62 -21.68 23.63
C PRO A 258 6.48 -21.93 22.39
N GLU A 259 6.18 -23.00 21.63
CA GLU A 259 6.86 -23.33 20.38
C GLU A 259 6.63 -22.26 19.30
N MET A 260 5.40 -21.76 19.19
CA MET A 260 5.03 -20.68 18.27
C MET A 260 5.83 -19.40 18.58
N PHE A 261 5.90 -19.00 19.86
CA PHE A 261 6.65 -17.81 20.28
C PHE A 261 8.14 -17.94 19.99
N ASP A 262 8.74 -19.12 20.25
CA ASP A 262 10.14 -19.38 19.94
C ASP A 262 10.41 -19.27 18.43
N PHE A 263 9.53 -19.88 17.61
CA PHE A 263 9.66 -19.80 16.15
C PHE A 263 9.52 -18.37 15.62
N PHE A 264 8.53 -17.62 16.09
CA PHE A 264 8.36 -16.20 15.73
C PHE A 264 9.58 -15.37 16.13
N THR A 265 10.09 -15.57 17.36
CA THR A 265 11.28 -14.86 17.87
C THR A 265 12.50 -15.10 16.99
N LYS A 266 12.71 -16.35 16.54
CA LYS A 266 13.82 -16.69 15.63
C LYS A 266 13.71 -15.98 14.29
N ILE A 267 12.52 -15.96 13.69
CA ILE A 267 12.28 -15.23 12.43
C ILE A 267 12.60 -13.75 12.59
N ILE A 268 12.03 -13.11 13.62
CA ILE A 268 12.21 -11.68 13.88
C ILE A 268 13.69 -11.34 14.08
N ARG A 269 14.42 -12.11 14.91
CA ARG A 269 15.86 -11.90 15.14
C ARG A 269 16.71 -12.03 13.88
N ILE A 270 16.38 -12.96 12.99
CA ILE A 270 17.10 -13.12 11.74
C ILE A 270 16.84 -11.92 10.81
N LEU A 271 15.58 -11.48 10.69
CA LEU A 271 15.25 -10.27 9.93
C LEU A 271 15.98 -9.03 10.47
N GLU A 272 16.05 -8.87 11.79
CA GLU A 272 16.86 -7.82 12.43
C GLU A 272 18.34 -7.92 12.07
N SER A 273 18.90 -9.14 12.01
CA SER A 273 20.30 -9.34 11.62
C SER A 273 20.60 -8.98 10.16
N PHE A 274 19.58 -9.04 9.30
CA PHE A 274 19.66 -8.54 7.92
C PHE A 274 19.39 -7.04 7.81
N ASN A 275 19.08 -6.36 8.92
CA ASN A 275 18.59 -4.98 8.95
C ASN A 275 17.31 -4.79 8.10
N GLN A 276 16.46 -5.82 8.02
CA GLN A 276 15.22 -5.81 7.25
C GLN A 276 14.01 -5.80 8.19
N TYR A 277 13.09 -4.86 7.96
CA TYR A 277 11.93 -4.64 8.83
C TYR A 277 10.61 -4.64 8.03
N PRO A 278 10.26 -5.72 7.32
CA PRO A 278 8.98 -5.79 6.61
C PRO A 278 7.80 -5.65 7.58
N PRO A 279 6.66 -5.10 7.12
CA PRO A 279 5.42 -5.18 7.88
C PRO A 279 5.07 -6.64 8.21
N VAL A 280 4.55 -6.85 9.43
CA VAL A 280 4.19 -8.17 9.95
C VAL A 280 2.69 -8.22 10.21
N ILE A 281 1.98 -9.06 9.46
CA ILE A 281 0.57 -9.34 9.68
C ILE A 281 0.44 -10.64 10.46
N VAL A 282 0.12 -10.51 11.74
CA VAL A 282 -0.15 -11.66 12.62
C VAL A 282 -1.63 -12.04 12.51
N ASN A 283 -1.88 -13.19 11.92
CA ASN A 283 -3.19 -13.80 11.82
C ASN A 283 -3.44 -14.70 13.02
N LEU A 284 -4.26 -14.24 13.95
CA LEU A 284 -4.87 -15.06 14.99
C LEU A 284 -5.95 -15.91 14.29
N HIS A 285 -5.57 -17.10 13.87
CA HIS A 285 -6.32 -17.94 12.95
C HIS A 285 -7.17 -18.99 13.67
N LYS A 286 -8.17 -19.52 12.96
CA LYS A 286 -9.21 -20.43 13.48
C LYS A 286 -10.05 -19.83 14.61
N ILE A 287 -10.21 -18.50 14.61
CA ILE A 287 -11.21 -17.82 15.44
C ILE A 287 -12.53 -17.91 14.67
N ASP A 288 -13.15 -19.08 14.74
CA ASP A 288 -14.39 -19.36 14.03
C ASP A 288 -15.58 -18.61 14.68
N PRO A 289 -16.66 -18.33 13.92
CA PRO A 289 -17.76 -17.48 14.40
C PRO A 289 -18.44 -17.96 15.69
N ASP A 290 -18.42 -19.26 15.95
CA ASP A 290 -18.99 -19.91 17.13
C ASP A 290 -18.18 -19.65 18.42
N ILE A 291 -16.88 -19.35 18.28
CA ILE A 291 -15.97 -19.16 19.42
C ILE A 291 -15.42 -17.73 19.54
N GLU A 292 -15.68 -16.85 18.57
CA GLU A 292 -15.11 -15.49 18.52
C GLU A 292 -15.42 -14.64 19.77
N LYS A 293 -16.56 -14.90 20.42
CA LYS A 293 -17.05 -14.17 21.59
C LYS A 293 -16.71 -14.83 22.94
N ASP A 294 -16.01 -15.97 22.92
CA ASP A 294 -15.64 -16.67 24.15
C ASP A 294 -14.66 -15.82 24.99
N PRO A 295 -14.97 -15.53 26.26
CA PRO A 295 -14.09 -14.74 27.14
C PRO A 295 -12.67 -15.29 27.28
N SER A 296 -12.51 -16.62 27.33
CA SER A 296 -11.20 -17.27 27.45
C SER A 296 -10.33 -17.03 26.21
N ILE A 297 -10.95 -17.08 25.03
CA ILE A 297 -10.28 -16.80 23.75
C ILE A 297 -9.91 -15.32 23.67
N LEU A 298 -10.79 -14.42 24.11
CA LEU A 298 -10.49 -12.99 24.13
C LEU A 298 -9.30 -12.65 25.05
N ASP A 299 -9.20 -13.30 26.20
CA ASP A 299 -8.04 -13.13 27.10
C ASP A 299 -6.75 -13.65 26.45
N ASN A 300 -6.78 -14.87 25.89
CA ASN A 300 -5.66 -15.45 25.14
C ASN A 300 -5.19 -14.53 24.00
N ILE A 301 -6.12 -13.94 23.25
CA ILE A 301 -5.82 -12.99 22.18
C ILE A 301 -5.02 -11.80 22.72
N ASN A 302 -5.44 -11.21 23.84
CA ASN A 302 -4.77 -10.04 24.41
C ASN A 302 -3.35 -10.40 24.90
N GLN A 303 -3.19 -11.55 25.55
CA GLN A 303 -1.88 -12.04 26.01
C GLN A 303 -0.93 -12.27 24.83
N ILE A 304 -1.38 -12.96 23.78
CA ILE A 304 -0.59 -13.25 22.58
C ILE A 304 -0.19 -11.96 21.87
N LYS A 305 -1.15 -11.04 21.66
CA LYS A 305 -0.88 -9.74 21.05
C LYS A 305 0.22 -8.98 21.79
N SER A 306 0.11 -8.89 23.11
CA SER A 306 1.10 -8.22 23.95
C SER A 306 2.49 -8.85 23.81
N LYS A 307 2.59 -10.18 23.85
CA LYS A 307 3.88 -10.88 23.78
C LYS A 307 4.52 -10.81 22.38
N LEU A 308 3.75 -11.00 21.32
CA LEU A 308 4.25 -10.88 19.94
C LEU A 308 4.67 -9.44 19.61
N ALA A 309 3.90 -8.45 20.05
CA ALA A 309 4.24 -7.03 19.86
C ALA A 309 5.56 -6.67 20.58
N LYS A 310 5.80 -7.22 21.79
CA LYS A 310 7.08 -7.04 22.50
C LYS A 310 8.26 -7.67 21.75
N ILE A 311 8.07 -8.88 21.20
CA ILE A 311 9.13 -9.55 20.43
C ILE A 311 9.48 -8.73 19.18
N ALA A 312 8.48 -8.28 18.43
CA ALA A 312 8.63 -7.56 17.19
C ALA A 312 8.55 -6.02 17.36
N HIS A 313 9.05 -5.48 18.48
CA HIS A 313 8.93 -4.07 18.84
C HIS A 313 9.50 -3.06 17.80
N LYS A 314 10.44 -3.49 16.96
CA LYS A 314 11.00 -2.67 15.86
C LYS A 314 10.19 -2.75 14.57
N PHE A 315 9.20 -3.64 14.50
CA PHE A 315 8.45 -3.93 13.29
C PHE A 315 7.07 -3.29 13.36
N GLN A 316 6.54 -2.92 12.21
CA GLN A 316 5.12 -2.57 12.10
C GLN A 316 4.29 -3.85 12.16
N VAL A 317 3.66 -4.10 13.30
CA VAL A 317 2.84 -5.31 13.51
C VAL A 317 1.36 -4.96 13.45
N LYS A 318 0.59 -5.72 12.66
CA LYS A 318 -0.88 -5.66 12.65
C LYS A 318 -1.46 -7.03 12.96
N PHE A 319 -2.43 -7.06 13.87
CA PHE A 319 -3.11 -8.28 14.27
C PHE A 319 -4.48 -8.39 13.63
N CYS A 320 -4.77 -9.54 13.03
CA CYS A 320 -6.06 -9.85 12.40
C CYS A 320 -6.64 -11.13 13.00
N LYS A 321 -7.94 -11.10 13.34
CA LYS A 321 -8.69 -12.33 13.65
C LYS A 321 -9.16 -12.93 12.35
N THR A 322 -8.93 -14.23 12.15
CA THR A 322 -9.21 -14.88 10.87
C THR A 322 -9.79 -16.27 11.02
N SER A 323 -10.67 -16.64 10.10
CA SER A 323 -11.25 -17.97 9.97
C SER A 323 -11.59 -18.27 8.51
N ILE A 324 -11.39 -19.52 8.09
CA ILE A 324 -11.82 -19.98 6.76
C ILE A 324 -13.36 -20.03 6.61
N PHE A 325 -14.08 -20.11 7.74
CA PHE A 325 -15.55 -20.04 7.77
C PHE A 325 -16.06 -18.58 7.72
N ASN A 326 -15.16 -17.61 7.78
CA ASN A 326 -15.43 -16.22 7.48
C ASN A 326 -14.40 -15.71 6.45
N PRO A 327 -14.55 -16.04 5.15
CA PRO A 327 -13.57 -15.70 4.11
C PRO A 327 -13.22 -14.21 4.04
N TYR A 328 -14.15 -13.32 4.41
CA TYR A 328 -13.93 -11.88 4.43
C TYR A 328 -12.91 -11.44 5.49
N SER A 329 -12.81 -12.17 6.60
CA SER A 329 -11.74 -11.95 7.58
C SER A 329 -10.35 -12.19 6.97
N LEU A 330 -10.23 -13.15 6.05
CA LEU A 330 -8.98 -13.44 5.33
C LEU A 330 -8.65 -12.35 4.32
N ILE A 331 -9.65 -11.95 3.51
CA ILE A 331 -9.51 -10.87 2.53
C ILE A 331 -9.12 -9.57 3.23
N LYS A 332 -9.75 -9.24 4.37
CA LYS A 332 -9.41 -8.06 5.17
C LYS A 332 -7.96 -8.11 5.68
N SER A 333 -7.52 -9.26 6.17
CA SER A 333 -6.13 -9.44 6.61
C SER A 333 -5.14 -9.29 5.46
N PHE A 334 -5.43 -9.91 4.31
CA PHE A 334 -4.58 -9.83 3.13
C PHE A 334 -4.51 -8.40 2.58
N SER A 335 -5.66 -7.73 2.45
CA SER A 335 -5.77 -6.32 2.05
C SER A 335 -4.97 -5.40 2.98
N ALA A 336 -5.01 -5.66 4.28
CA ALA A 336 -4.22 -4.92 5.25
C ALA A 336 -2.71 -5.09 5.04
N GLY A 337 -2.26 -6.29 4.69
CA GLY A 337 -0.87 -6.57 4.34
C GLY A 337 -0.44 -5.91 3.03
N ILE A 338 -1.21 -6.09 1.96
CA ILE A 338 -0.99 -5.46 0.66
C ILE A 338 -0.92 -3.93 0.79
N GLY A 339 -1.87 -3.33 1.51
CA GLY A 339 -1.85 -1.90 1.77
C GLY A 339 -0.70 -1.43 2.66
N SER A 340 0.00 -2.31 3.39
CA SER A 340 1.15 -1.90 4.23
C SER A 340 2.45 -1.76 3.44
N ILE A 341 2.53 -2.37 2.26
CA ILE A 341 3.70 -2.31 1.38
C ILE A 341 3.50 -1.37 0.18
N SER A 342 2.31 -0.77 0.08
CA SER A 342 1.96 0.16 -0.99
C SER A 342 2.54 1.57 -0.72
N PRO A 343 3.35 2.13 -1.61
CA PRO A 343 3.85 3.50 -1.49
C PRO A 343 2.77 4.58 -1.72
N ASN A 344 1.68 4.22 -2.41
CA ASN A 344 0.66 5.18 -2.86
C ASN A 344 -0.67 5.07 -2.11
N ARG A 345 -0.73 4.25 -1.07
CA ARG A 345 -1.94 4.04 -0.29
C ARG A 345 -2.51 5.34 0.27
N ASP A 346 -1.67 6.17 0.88
CA ASP A 346 -2.13 7.41 1.51
C ASP A 346 -2.58 8.44 0.48
N ILE A 347 -1.93 8.49 -0.69
CA ILE A 347 -2.35 9.32 -1.82
C ILE A 347 -3.74 8.87 -2.30
N LEU A 348 -3.93 7.56 -2.54
CA LEU A 348 -5.23 7.02 -2.92
C LEU A 348 -6.30 7.27 -1.86
N ARG A 349 -5.95 7.15 -0.58
CA ARG A 349 -6.86 7.47 0.53
C ARG A 349 -7.26 8.95 0.50
N GLY A 350 -6.35 9.85 0.19
CA GLY A 350 -6.63 11.26 -0.04
C GLY A 350 -7.61 11.49 -1.19
N GLN A 351 -7.43 10.78 -2.31
CA GLN A 351 -8.36 10.85 -3.45
C GLN A 351 -9.76 10.28 -3.12
N LEU A 352 -9.83 9.22 -2.32
CA LEU A 352 -11.11 8.68 -1.83
C LEU A 352 -11.80 9.66 -0.87
N LYS A 353 -11.03 10.35 -0.02
CA LYS A 353 -11.56 11.39 0.88
C LYS A 353 -12.09 12.58 0.10
N TRP A 354 -11.38 13.02 -0.95
CA TRP A 354 -11.88 14.04 -1.88
C TRP A 354 -13.22 13.62 -2.48
N LEU A 355 -13.29 12.40 -3.03
CA LEU A 355 -14.53 11.90 -3.62
C LEU A 355 -15.67 11.87 -2.58
N ALA A 356 -15.36 11.44 -1.36
CA ALA A 356 -16.33 11.38 -0.27
C ALA A 356 -16.86 12.76 0.12
N ASN A 357 -16.01 13.78 0.17
CA ASN A 357 -16.44 15.16 0.42
C ASN A 357 -17.36 15.68 -0.70
N GLN A 358 -17.01 15.41 -1.96
CA GLN A 358 -17.80 15.86 -3.12
C GLN A 358 -19.14 15.13 -3.24
N SER A 359 -19.24 13.91 -2.71
CA SER A 359 -20.43 13.07 -2.77
C SER A 359 -21.17 12.92 -1.44
N ASP A 360 -20.79 13.65 -0.38
CA ASP A 360 -21.31 13.48 0.99
C ASP A 360 -21.35 12.01 1.45
N ALA A 361 -20.27 11.27 1.16
CA ALA A 361 -20.15 9.85 1.51
C ALA A 361 -19.59 9.67 2.92
N GLU A 362 -20.19 8.77 3.67
CA GLU A 362 -19.70 8.35 4.98
C GLU A 362 -18.57 7.33 4.89
N ALA A 363 -18.56 6.53 3.81
CA ALA A 363 -17.45 5.66 3.45
C ALA A 363 -17.32 5.49 1.95
N ILE A 364 -16.08 5.37 1.49
CA ILE A 364 -15.77 4.93 0.12
C ILE A 364 -14.65 3.90 0.17
N LEU A 365 -14.85 2.76 -0.49
CA LEU A 365 -13.89 1.68 -0.62
C LEU A 365 -13.59 1.41 -2.08
N LEU A 366 -12.33 1.11 -2.38
CA LEU A 366 -11.88 0.69 -3.69
C LEU A 366 -11.38 -0.75 -3.60
N LEU A 367 -12.00 -1.65 -4.37
CA LEU A 367 -11.72 -3.08 -4.37
C LEU A 367 -11.22 -3.52 -5.75
N ASN A 368 -10.39 -4.56 -5.80
CA ASN A 368 -10.04 -5.23 -7.05
C ASN A 368 -10.99 -6.39 -7.38
N ASN A 369 -10.69 -7.14 -8.43
CA ASN A 369 -11.43 -8.34 -8.82
C ASN A 369 -11.41 -9.48 -7.78
N SER A 370 -10.43 -9.55 -6.90
CA SER A 370 -10.37 -10.55 -5.83
C SER A 370 -10.99 -10.07 -4.52
N SER A 371 -11.74 -8.96 -4.54
CA SER A 371 -12.31 -8.28 -3.37
C SER A 371 -11.27 -7.75 -2.38
N ILE A 372 -10.00 -7.67 -2.79
CA ILE A 372 -8.94 -7.05 -2.00
C ILE A 372 -9.21 -5.54 -1.96
N ILE A 373 -9.24 -5.00 -0.75
CA ILE A 373 -9.44 -3.57 -0.48
C ILE A 373 -8.10 -2.88 -0.73
N ILE A 374 -8.04 -2.09 -1.80
CA ILE A 374 -6.85 -1.33 -2.22
C ILE A 374 -6.68 -0.12 -1.29
N SER A 375 -7.76 0.61 -1.10
CA SER A 375 -7.80 1.75 -0.19
C SER A 375 -9.23 2.01 0.29
N ASP A 376 -9.34 2.71 1.41
CA ASP A 376 -10.58 2.99 2.10
C ASP A 376 -10.55 4.40 2.72
N TYR A 377 -11.71 5.06 2.67
CA TYR A 377 -12.01 6.24 3.46
C TYR A 377 -13.30 6.03 4.24
N SER A 378 -13.34 6.51 5.48
CA SER A 378 -14.55 6.50 6.31
C SER A 378 -14.50 7.61 7.34
N ILE A 379 -15.66 8.11 7.74
CA ILE A 379 -15.80 9.19 8.74
C ILE A 379 -15.46 8.75 10.17
N ASN A 380 -15.60 7.46 10.48
CA ASN A 380 -15.28 6.87 11.79
C ASN A 380 -14.97 5.36 11.66
N GLU A 381 -14.44 4.77 12.75
CA GLU A 381 -14.03 3.36 12.79
C GLU A 381 -15.19 2.36 12.70
N VAL A 382 -16.38 2.70 13.18
CA VAL A 382 -17.56 1.81 13.10
C VAL A 382 -18.01 1.69 11.64
N THR A 383 -18.19 2.83 10.97
CA THR A 383 -18.53 2.92 9.55
C THR A 383 -17.48 2.22 8.69
N LYS A 384 -16.18 2.40 9.02
CA LYS A 384 -15.08 1.68 8.38
C LYS A 384 -15.25 0.17 8.52
N LEU A 385 -15.42 -0.33 9.74
CA LEU A 385 -15.55 -1.75 10.01
C LEU A 385 -16.73 -2.38 9.25
N VAL A 386 -17.90 -1.74 9.30
CA VAL A 386 -19.11 -2.20 8.60
C VAL A 386 -18.88 -2.22 7.10
N SER A 387 -18.27 -1.18 6.54
CA SER A 387 -18.04 -1.07 5.10
C SER A 387 -16.99 -2.07 4.60
N GLU A 388 -15.89 -2.27 5.33
CA GLU A 388 -14.87 -3.28 5.01
C GLU A 388 -15.43 -4.71 5.06
N ILE A 389 -16.29 -5.01 6.02
CA ILE A 389 -16.92 -6.34 6.14
C ILE A 389 -17.93 -6.56 5.01
N SER A 390 -18.75 -5.55 4.71
CA SER A 390 -19.86 -5.68 3.76
C SER A 390 -19.47 -5.55 2.29
N ALA A 391 -18.41 -4.81 1.95
CA ALA A 391 -18.04 -4.53 0.56
C ALA A 391 -17.87 -5.76 -0.33
N PRO A 392 -17.19 -6.83 0.11
CA PRO A 392 -17.11 -8.06 -0.68
C PRO A 392 -18.46 -8.74 -0.94
N HIS A 393 -19.42 -8.64 -0.01
CA HIS A 393 -20.78 -9.16 -0.22
C HIS A 393 -21.50 -8.37 -1.31
N PHE A 394 -21.40 -7.04 -1.30
CA PHE A 394 -21.95 -6.20 -2.35
C PHE A 394 -21.30 -6.46 -3.70
N GLN A 395 -19.99 -6.74 -3.73
CA GLN A 395 -19.31 -7.14 -4.96
C GLN A 395 -19.85 -8.47 -5.50
N ASN A 396 -20.07 -9.46 -4.63
CA ASN A 396 -20.63 -10.75 -5.04
C ASN A 396 -22.07 -10.60 -5.57
N LEU A 397 -22.89 -9.77 -4.89
CA LEU A 397 -24.21 -9.42 -5.38
C LEU A 397 -24.12 -8.73 -6.75
N TYR A 398 -23.30 -7.68 -6.88
CA TYR A 398 -23.08 -6.99 -8.14
C TYR A 398 -22.73 -7.97 -9.28
N ARG A 399 -21.78 -8.88 -9.04
CA ARG A 399 -21.36 -9.91 -9.99
C ARG A 399 -22.49 -10.82 -10.40
N THR A 400 -23.21 -11.36 -9.42
CA THR A 400 -24.36 -12.21 -9.68
C THR A 400 -25.36 -11.52 -10.61
N PHE A 401 -25.79 -10.30 -10.28
CA PHE A 401 -26.73 -9.55 -11.13
C PHE A 401 -26.13 -9.18 -12.51
N SER A 402 -24.83 -8.91 -12.59
CA SER A 402 -24.11 -8.68 -13.84
C SER A 402 -24.10 -9.92 -14.73
N ASP A 403 -23.81 -11.09 -14.17
CA ASP A 403 -23.69 -12.36 -14.90
C ASP A 403 -25.04 -12.81 -15.46
N PHE A 404 -26.12 -12.57 -14.71
CA PHE A 404 -27.49 -12.78 -15.19
C PHE A 404 -28.00 -11.66 -16.13
N LYS A 405 -27.15 -10.71 -16.52
CA LYS A 405 -27.46 -9.57 -17.41
C LYS A 405 -28.65 -8.71 -16.94
N LEU A 406 -28.87 -8.66 -15.63
CA LEU A 406 -29.93 -7.86 -15.02
C LEU A 406 -29.49 -6.40 -14.83
N LEU A 407 -28.19 -6.12 -14.84
CA LEU A 407 -27.63 -4.78 -14.77
C LEU A 407 -27.52 -4.15 -16.16
N LYS A 408 -28.22 -3.04 -16.38
CA LYS A 408 -28.15 -2.25 -17.62
C LYS A 408 -26.96 -1.29 -17.68
N LYS A 409 -26.35 -1.00 -16.52
CA LYS A 409 -25.22 -0.08 -16.36
C LYS A 409 -24.13 -0.75 -15.52
N LYS A 410 -22.89 -0.25 -15.58
CA LYS A 410 -21.78 -0.67 -14.72
C LYS A 410 -21.91 -0.18 -13.27
N LYS A 411 -23.15 -0.03 -12.79
CA LYS A 411 -23.52 0.58 -11.52
C LYS A 411 -24.71 -0.16 -10.93
N ALA A 412 -24.64 -0.46 -9.65
CA ALA A 412 -25.74 -0.95 -8.83
C ALA A 412 -25.98 0.01 -7.67
N ILE A 413 -27.23 0.10 -7.23
CA ILE A 413 -27.65 0.95 -6.12
C ILE A 413 -28.51 0.09 -5.19
N TRP A 414 -28.13 0.02 -3.92
CA TRP A 414 -28.92 -0.59 -2.86
C TRP A 414 -29.42 0.49 -1.91
N GLN A 415 -30.73 0.66 -1.88
CA GLN A 415 -31.40 1.65 -1.04
C GLN A 415 -31.75 1.04 0.32
N MET A 416 -31.32 1.69 1.40
CA MET A 416 -31.76 1.44 2.76
C MET A 416 -32.63 2.62 3.23
N ASP A 417 -33.12 2.62 4.47
CA ASP A 417 -34.03 3.67 4.97
C ASP A 417 -33.47 5.09 4.78
N LYS A 418 -32.35 5.42 5.44
CA LYS A 418 -31.72 6.76 5.40
C LYS A 418 -30.42 6.81 4.61
N GLU A 419 -29.93 5.66 4.19
CA GLU A 419 -28.64 5.48 3.54
C GLU A 419 -28.81 4.70 2.25
N MET A 420 -27.84 4.82 1.37
CA MET A 420 -27.75 4.03 0.16
C MET A 420 -26.32 3.66 -0.15
N ILE A 421 -26.16 2.48 -0.75
CA ILE A 421 -24.87 1.99 -1.22
C ILE A 421 -24.86 2.09 -2.73
N ILE A 422 -23.93 2.87 -3.25
CA ILE A 422 -23.63 2.96 -4.68
C ILE A 422 -22.41 2.09 -4.95
N PHE A 423 -22.53 1.20 -5.91
CA PHE A 423 -21.45 0.30 -6.29
C PHE A 423 -21.19 0.40 -7.79
N ILE A 424 -19.98 0.78 -8.16
CA ILE A 424 -19.61 1.11 -9.54
C ILE A 424 -18.43 0.24 -9.95
N ARG A 425 -18.55 -0.44 -11.08
CA ARG A 425 -17.44 -1.13 -11.73
C ARG A 425 -16.69 -0.13 -12.60
N ILE A 426 -15.40 -0.03 -12.36
CA ILE A 426 -14.43 0.79 -13.10
C ILE A 426 -13.58 -0.18 -13.92
N ASP A 427 -13.63 -0.07 -15.23
CA ASP A 427 -12.79 -0.88 -16.10
C ASP A 427 -11.50 -0.13 -16.41
N LEU A 428 -10.36 -0.73 -16.04
CA LEU A 428 -9.03 -0.30 -16.45
C LEU A 428 -8.55 -1.20 -17.59
N LEU A 429 -7.40 -0.88 -18.18
CA LEU A 429 -6.86 -1.62 -19.34
C LEU A 429 -6.60 -3.11 -19.06
N GLU A 430 -6.09 -3.44 -17.87
CA GLU A 430 -5.65 -4.80 -17.53
C GLU A 430 -6.51 -5.47 -16.44
N GLU A 431 -7.31 -4.69 -15.71
CA GLU A 431 -8.14 -5.20 -14.61
C GLU A 431 -9.38 -4.32 -14.38
N SER A 432 -10.34 -4.83 -13.60
CA SER A 432 -11.49 -4.05 -13.15
C SER A 432 -11.37 -3.75 -11.66
N LEU A 433 -11.61 -2.50 -11.32
CA LEU A 433 -11.82 -2.05 -9.95
C LEU A 433 -13.31 -1.90 -9.65
N TYR A 434 -13.64 -1.90 -8.38
CA TYR A 434 -15.00 -1.67 -7.90
C TYR A 434 -14.95 -0.62 -6.81
N LEU A 435 -15.75 0.42 -6.98
CA LEU A 435 -15.94 1.48 -6.01
C LEU A 435 -17.24 1.20 -5.26
N MET A 436 -17.17 1.09 -3.94
CA MET A 436 -18.35 1.10 -3.07
C MET A 436 -18.39 2.43 -2.32
N ALA A 437 -19.50 3.15 -2.40
CA ALA A 437 -19.74 4.36 -1.62
C ALA A 437 -21.00 4.18 -0.76
N LEU A 438 -20.87 4.38 0.55
CA LEU A 438 -21.98 4.51 1.49
C LEU A 438 -22.30 5.99 1.63
N ILE A 439 -23.48 6.40 1.19
CA ILE A 439 -23.92 7.81 1.19
C ILE A 439 -25.29 7.94 1.85
N LYS A 440 -25.60 9.14 2.33
CA LYS A 440 -26.96 9.48 2.76
C LYS A 440 -27.89 9.51 1.55
N SER A 441 -29.13 9.07 1.73
CA SER A 441 -30.13 8.99 0.66
C SER A 441 -30.46 10.37 0.08
N ASN A 442 -29.79 10.74 -1.02
CA ASN A 442 -30.00 12.00 -1.72
C ASN A 442 -29.97 11.77 -3.26
N PRO A 443 -31.12 11.85 -3.95
CA PRO A 443 -31.21 11.58 -5.39
C PRO A 443 -30.28 12.43 -6.26
N LYS A 444 -30.00 13.69 -5.85
CA LYS A 444 -29.13 14.59 -6.61
C LYS A 444 -27.68 14.12 -6.65
N ILE A 445 -27.23 13.40 -5.61
CA ILE A 445 -25.86 12.86 -5.54
C ILE A 445 -25.70 11.71 -6.52
N VAL A 446 -26.74 10.88 -6.66
CA VAL A 446 -26.74 9.73 -7.57
C VAL A 446 -26.50 10.14 -9.03
N GLU A 447 -27.13 11.26 -9.45
CA GLU A 447 -26.99 11.83 -10.79
C GLU A 447 -25.58 12.38 -11.04
N LYS A 448 -24.98 13.00 -10.03
CA LYS A 448 -23.61 13.57 -10.13
C LYS A 448 -22.51 12.53 -9.98
N MET A 449 -22.79 11.39 -9.34
CA MET A 449 -21.80 10.38 -9.00
C MET A 449 -21.04 9.86 -10.23
N ASP A 450 -21.68 9.71 -11.38
CA ASP A 450 -21.02 9.18 -12.58
C ASP A 450 -19.93 10.15 -13.09
N ASN A 451 -20.17 11.47 -12.99
CA ASN A 451 -19.18 12.50 -13.33
C ASN A 451 -18.04 12.56 -12.30
N LEU A 452 -18.38 12.52 -11.01
CA LEU A 452 -17.38 12.52 -9.93
C LEU A 452 -16.46 11.31 -9.99
N VAL A 453 -17.01 10.13 -10.27
CA VAL A 453 -16.21 8.90 -10.45
C VAL A 453 -15.35 8.99 -11.69
N SER A 454 -15.82 9.60 -12.78
CA SER A 454 -15.00 9.80 -13.98
C SER A 454 -13.78 10.70 -13.69
N GLU A 455 -13.97 11.79 -12.95
CA GLU A 455 -12.86 12.66 -12.50
C GLU A 455 -11.91 11.91 -11.55
N PHE A 456 -12.47 11.16 -10.59
CA PHE A 456 -11.70 10.32 -9.68
C PHE A 456 -10.82 9.32 -10.42
N VAL A 457 -11.37 8.58 -11.40
CA VAL A 457 -10.64 7.59 -12.20
C VAL A 457 -9.46 8.23 -12.92
N ASN A 458 -9.64 9.41 -13.52
CA ASN A 458 -8.55 10.13 -14.18
C ASN A 458 -7.42 10.51 -13.20
N ARG A 459 -7.75 10.85 -11.95
CA ARG A 459 -6.78 11.17 -10.90
C ARG A 459 -6.03 9.92 -10.40
N ILE A 460 -6.71 8.78 -10.26
CA ILE A 460 -6.12 7.57 -9.66
C ILE A 460 -5.45 6.62 -10.67
N LEU A 461 -5.76 6.72 -11.96
CA LEU A 461 -5.24 5.80 -12.99
C LEU A 461 -3.70 5.62 -12.93
N PRO A 462 -2.89 6.68 -12.75
CA PRO A 462 -1.45 6.52 -12.59
C PRO A 462 -1.06 5.81 -11.30
N LEU A 463 -1.80 6.06 -10.20
CA LEU A 463 -1.49 5.55 -8.87
C LEU A 463 -1.79 4.05 -8.73
N VAL A 464 -2.79 3.54 -9.45
CA VAL A 464 -3.15 2.11 -9.43
C VAL A 464 -2.00 1.27 -9.98
N LYS A 465 -1.38 1.68 -11.09
CA LYS A 465 -0.27 0.94 -11.72
C LYS A 465 0.99 0.88 -10.84
N SER A 466 1.23 1.93 -10.07
CA SER A 466 2.35 2.01 -9.12
C SER A 466 1.91 1.70 -7.69
N PHE A 467 0.72 1.11 -7.49
CA PHE A 467 0.17 0.91 -6.15
C PHE A 467 0.98 -0.09 -5.36
N LEU A 468 1.45 -1.17 -6.00
CA LEU A 468 2.11 -2.26 -5.30
C LEU A 468 3.61 -2.25 -5.41
#